data_AF-A0A9K3QA64-F1
#
_entry.id   AF-A0A9K3QA64-F1
#
_cell.length_a   1.000
_cell.length_b   1.000
_cell.length_c   1.000
_cell.angle_alpha   90.00
_cell.angle_beta   90.00
_cell.angle_gamma   90.00
#
_symmetry.space_group_name_H-M   'P 1'
#
loop_
_entity.id
_entity.type
_entity.pdbx_description
1 polymer ?
#
loop_
_entity_poly.entity_id
_entity_poly.type
_entity_poly.pdbx_seq_one_letter_code
_entity_poly.pdbx_strand_id
1 'polypeptide(L)'
;MASLMAASNTKYKAMAESLTEFQIWDEDKLGMFFRRRGLGNYCEALKQHKITGQIAPLLNDDDLKEMGVNVVGDRLMFKRYLKELSSRERFNQRIESLWEGEERIFFSDCDKSFWTLGGFFPMDPSTYKLTTSHLKVKKVKPVRCGPVRLCCFGASYVSNNVDLSKVDDVDVFHTPAPCVHRTCCCSKGKDLVEIESRFEKGGKIFMTLEEGHGEAVANLILNQVEESQKMERT
;
A
#
# COMPACT_ATOMS: atom_id res chain seq x y z
N MET A 1 10.35 -12.56 33.51
CA MET A 1 9.66 -13.09 32.31
C MET A 1 9.34 -12.02 31.25
N ALA A 2 8.97 -10.78 31.60
CA ALA A 2 8.70 -9.71 30.61
C ALA A 2 9.92 -9.33 29.71
N SER A 3 11.15 -9.38 30.24
CA SER A 3 12.37 -9.02 29.50
C SER A 3 12.74 -10.00 28.37
N LEU A 4 12.42 -11.30 28.52
CA LEU A 4 12.64 -12.32 27.47
C LEU A 4 11.64 -12.19 26.32
N MET A 5 10.41 -11.75 26.58
CA MET A 5 9.42 -11.52 25.52
C MET A 5 9.74 -10.28 24.68
N ALA A 6 10.22 -9.20 25.30
CA ALA A 6 10.62 -7.99 24.57
C ALA A 6 11.81 -8.23 23.62
N ALA A 7 12.83 -8.99 24.04
CA ALA A 7 13.99 -9.33 23.22
C ALA A 7 13.66 -10.28 22.05
N SER A 8 12.68 -11.16 22.23
CA SER A 8 12.20 -12.00 21.12
C SER A 8 11.49 -11.15 20.05
N ASN A 9 10.68 -10.17 20.48
CA ASN A 9 9.86 -9.36 19.57
C ASN A 9 10.70 -8.40 18.71
N THR A 10 11.79 -7.83 19.25
CA THR A 10 12.76 -7.04 18.47
C THR A 10 13.57 -7.87 17.50
N LYS A 11 13.92 -9.12 17.86
CA LYS A 11 14.66 -10.03 16.97
C LYS A 11 13.79 -10.50 15.79
N TYR A 12 12.50 -10.77 16.02
CA TYR A 12 11.53 -11.05 14.97
C TYR A 12 11.27 -9.82 14.08
N LYS A 13 11.23 -8.61 14.65
CA LYS A 13 11.03 -7.37 13.89
C LYS A 13 12.23 -7.05 12.99
N ALA A 14 13.46 -7.18 13.48
CA ALA A 14 14.67 -6.99 12.66
C ALA A 14 14.85 -8.07 11.57
N MET A 15 14.46 -9.33 11.84
CA MET A 15 14.41 -10.37 10.78
C MET A 15 13.30 -10.13 9.77
N ALA A 16 12.16 -9.58 10.20
CA ALA A 16 11.04 -9.27 9.31
C ALA A 16 11.32 -8.04 8.42
N GLU A 17 12.07 -7.06 8.92
CA GLU A 17 12.52 -5.87 8.19
C GLU A 17 13.57 -6.19 7.13
N SER A 18 14.36 -7.27 7.28
CA SER A 18 15.38 -7.62 6.27
C SER A 18 14.82 -8.38 5.07
N LEU A 19 13.57 -8.86 5.10
CA LEU A 19 12.99 -9.73 4.06
C LEU A 19 12.23 -8.96 2.97
N THR A 20 12.16 -7.63 3.07
CA THR A 20 11.34 -6.80 2.18
C THR A 20 11.83 -6.81 0.74
N GLU A 21 13.09 -7.17 0.50
CA GLU A 21 13.75 -7.05 -0.80
C GLU A 21 14.58 -8.29 -1.15
N PHE A 22 14.08 -9.49 -0.89
CA PHE A 22 14.88 -10.69 -1.20
C PHE A 22 15.10 -10.91 -2.70
N GLN A 23 14.28 -10.33 -3.58
CA GLN A 23 14.48 -10.41 -5.03
C GLN A 23 15.83 -9.85 -5.48
N ILE A 24 16.34 -8.81 -4.81
CA ILE A 24 17.63 -8.19 -5.12
C ILE A 24 18.79 -8.82 -4.34
N TRP A 25 18.56 -9.92 -3.63
CA TRP A 25 19.63 -10.61 -2.93
C TRP A 25 20.55 -11.33 -3.93
N ASP A 26 21.83 -11.04 -3.78
CA ASP A 26 22.92 -11.82 -4.36
C ASP A 26 22.99 -13.22 -3.70
N GLU A 27 23.79 -14.09 -4.31
CA GLU A 27 23.99 -15.46 -3.82
C GLU A 27 24.59 -15.47 -2.41
N ASP A 28 25.39 -14.47 -2.08
CA ASP A 28 26.02 -14.28 -0.76
C ASP A 28 25.00 -13.99 0.34
N LYS A 29 24.10 -13.00 0.15
CA LYS A 29 23.05 -12.69 1.12
C LYS A 29 22.07 -13.83 1.27
N LEU A 30 21.69 -14.48 0.16
CA LEU A 30 20.84 -15.66 0.19
C LEU A 30 21.51 -16.82 0.95
N GLY A 31 22.79 -17.06 0.71
CA GLY A 31 23.59 -18.03 1.44
C GLY A 31 23.63 -17.73 2.94
N MET A 32 23.84 -16.47 3.34
CA MET A 32 23.80 -16.06 4.74
C MET A 32 22.42 -16.30 5.39
N PHE A 33 21.34 -16.05 4.65
CA PHE A 33 19.97 -16.31 5.11
C PHE A 33 19.76 -17.80 5.44
N PHE A 34 20.21 -18.70 4.56
CA PHE A 34 20.14 -20.14 4.78
C PHE A 34 21.10 -20.63 5.86
N ARG A 35 22.31 -20.07 5.94
CA ARG A 35 23.29 -20.35 7.00
C ARG A 35 22.71 -20.10 8.38
N ARG A 36 22.04 -18.97 8.58
CA ARG A 36 21.37 -18.64 9.87
C ARG A 36 20.25 -19.62 10.25
N ARG A 37 19.73 -20.36 9.28
CA ARG A 37 18.65 -21.35 9.43
C ARG A 37 19.14 -22.80 9.48
N GLY A 38 20.46 -23.00 9.62
CA GLY A 38 21.07 -24.33 9.72
C GLY A 38 21.44 -24.98 8.39
N LEU A 39 21.25 -24.29 7.25
CA LEU A 39 21.53 -24.79 5.90
C LEU A 39 22.84 -24.20 5.33
N GLY A 40 23.81 -23.91 6.21
CA GLY A 40 25.05 -23.22 5.84
C GLY A 40 26.00 -24.02 4.95
N ASN A 41 25.86 -25.35 4.93
CA ASN A 41 26.70 -26.23 4.12
C ASN A 41 26.43 -26.06 2.62
N TYR A 42 25.28 -25.49 2.24
CA TYR A 42 24.86 -25.34 0.85
C TYR A 42 25.15 -23.94 0.28
N CYS A 43 25.83 -23.06 1.03
CA CYS A 43 26.16 -21.72 0.55
C CYS A 43 27.02 -21.73 -0.73
N GLU A 44 28.02 -22.62 -0.79
CA GLU A 44 28.88 -22.73 -1.97
C GLU A 44 28.12 -23.29 -3.18
N ALA A 45 27.18 -24.23 -2.97
CA ALA A 45 26.30 -24.72 -4.02
C ALA A 45 25.40 -23.61 -4.59
N LEU A 46 24.83 -22.75 -3.74
CA LEU A 46 24.04 -21.59 -4.19
C LEU A 46 24.87 -20.65 -5.08
N LYS A 47 26.13 -20.39 -4.72
CA LYS A 47 27.05 -19.57 -5.52
C LYS A 47 27.43 -20.22 -6.84
N GLN A 48 27.77 -21.51 -6.80
CA GLN A 48 28.19 -22.27 -7.98
C GLN A 48 27.09 -22.30 -9.04
N HIS A 49 25.83 -22.46 -8.62
CA HIS A 49 24.66 -22.48 -9.49
C HIS A 49 24.05 -21.09 -9.72
N LYS A 50 24.67 -20.00 -9.21
CA LYS A 50 24.21 -18.61 -9.35
C LYS A 50 22.75 -18.39 -8.92
N ILE A 51 22.37 -19.02 -7.82
CA ILE A 51 21.03 -18.92 -7.28
C ILE A 51 20.90 -17.60 -6.52
N THR A 52 20.29 -16.62 -7.18
CA THR A 52 19.92 -15.33 -6.58
C THR A 52 18.58 -15.43 -5.87
N GLY A 53 18.25 -14.44 -5.04
CA GLY A 53 16.97 -14.42 -4.35
C GLY A 53 15.75 -14.32 -5.28
N GLN A 54 15.90 -13.79 -6.49
CA GLN A 54 14.85 -13.78 -7.52
C GLN A 54 14.56 -15.17 -8.09
N ILE A 55 15.60 -16.00 -8.28
CA ILE A 55 15.47 -17.33 -8.90
C ILE A 55 15.11 -18.38 -7.85
N ALA A 56 15.55 -18.21 -6.61
CA ALA A 56 15.41 -19.20 -5.55
C ALA A 56 13.96 -19.73 -5.36
N PRO A 57 12.89 -18.91 -5.40
CA PRO A 57 11.51 -19.39 -5.33
C PRO A 57 11.09 -20.39 -6.41
N LEU A 58 11.78 -20.40 -7.55
CA LEU A 58 11.46 -21.23 -8.71
C LEU A 58 12.07 -22.63 -8.65
N LEU A 59 12.92 -22.90 -7.64
CA LEU A 59 13.62 -24.17 -7.50
C LEU A 59 12.66 -25.32 -7.16
N ASN A 60 12.73 -26.38 -7.94
CA ASN A 60 12.01 -27.63 -7.74
C ASN A 60 12.84 -28.65 -6.95
N ASP A 61 12.25 -29.81 -6.64
CA ASP A 61 12.96 -30.86 -5.89
C ASP A 61 14.20 -31.37 -6.63
N ASP A 62 14.09 -31.48 -7.95
CA ASP A 62 15.14 -32.05 -8.78
C ASP A 62 16.31 -31.08 -8.93
N ASP A 63 16.04 -29.78 -9.08
CA ASP A 63 17.07 -28.73 -9.05
C ASP A 63 17.87 -28.77 -7.73
N LEU A 64 17.18 -28.95 -6.59
CA LEU A 64 17.84 -29.08 -5.29
C LEU A 64 18.70 -30.35 -5.19
N LYS A 65 18.30 -31.46 -5.83
CA LYS A 65 19.14 -32.67 -5.89
C LYS A 65 20.38 -32.43 -6.77
N GLU A 66 20.21 -31.78 -7.92
CA GLU A 66 21.32 -31.44 -8.82
C GLU A 66 22.34 -30.51 -8.16
N MET A 67 21.88 -29.60 -7.30
CA MET A 67 22.72 -28.75 -6.46
C MET A 67 23.44 -29.50 -5.31
N GLY A 68 23.19 -30.81 -5.14
CA GLY A 68 23.82 -31.64 -4.13
C GLY A 68 23.09 -31.69 -2.78
N VAL A 69 21.84 -31.20 -2.69
CA VAL A 69 21.01 -31.32 -1.47
C VAL A 69 20.40 -32.72 -1.41
N ASN A 70 21.21 -33.72 -1.07
CA ASN A 70 20.80 -35.13 -1.09
C ASN A 70 19.98 -35.54 0.14
N VAL A 71 20.12 -34.83 1.26
CA VAL A 71 19.38 -35.10 2.49
C VAL A 71 17.93 -34.63 2.34
N VAL A 72 16.99 -35.56 2.47
CA VAL A 72 15.54 -35.29 2.30
C VAL A 72 15.07 -34.19 3.27
N GLY A 73 15.51 -34.25 4.53
CA GLY A 73 15.15 -33.25 5.55
C GLY A 73 15.57 -31.83 5.16
N ASP A 74 16.79 -31.68 4.66
CA ASP A 74 17.32 -30.38 4.23
C ASP A 74 16.57 -29.83 3.01
N ARG A 75 16.20 -30.70 2.04
CA ARG A 75 15.36 -30.29 0.90
C ARG A 75 13.99 -29.78 1.34
N LEU A 76 13.34 -30.47 2.27
CA LEU A 76 12.04 -30.04 2.81
C LEU A 76 12.17 -28.70 3.54
N MET A 77 13.27 -28.50 4.28
CA MET A 77 13.56 -27.22 4.93
C MET A 77 13.81 -26.10 3.91
N PHE A 78 14.57 -26.35 2.85
CA PHE A 78 14.74 -25.41 1.73
C PHE A 78 13.39 -24.99 1.16
N LYS A 79 12.56 -25.95 0.74
CA LYS A 79 11.23 -25.67 0.18
C LYS A 79 10.35 -24.86 1.12
N ARG A 80 10.37 -25.17 2.42
CA ARG A 80 9.63 -24.42 3.43
C ARG A 80 10.06 -22.96 3.46
N TYR A 81 11.37 -22.69 3.50
CA TYR A 81 11.89 -21.33 3.55
C TYR A 81 11.71 -20.57 2.23
N LEU A 82 11.81 -21.25 1.08
CA LEU A 82 11.46 -20.66 -0.22
C LEU A 82 9.99 -20.23 -0.26
N LYS A 83 9.08 -21.09 0.21
CA LYS A 83 7.65 -20.76 0.32
C LYS A 83 7.40 -19.60 1.28
N GLU A 84 8.17 -19.50 2.36
CA GLU A 84 8.14 -18.35 3.29
C GLU A 84 8.51 -17.05 2.56
N LEU A 85 9.60 -17.05 1.77
CA LEU A 85 10.03 -15.90 0.97
C LEU A 85 8.94 -15.48 -0.03
N SER A 86 8.41 -16.41 -0.84
CA SER A 86 7.36 -16.09 -1.83
C SER A 86 6.05 -15.64 -1.18
N SER A 87 5.71 -16.17 -0.01
CA SER A 87 4.50 -15.72 0.72
C SER A 87 4.69 -14.32 1.28
N ARG A 88 5.91 -13.98 1.70
CA ARG A 88 6.25 -12.63 2.17
C ARG A 88 6.29 -11.63 1.02
N GLU A 89 6.80 -12.03 -0.13
CA GLU A 89 6.77 -11.24 -1.37
C GLU A 89 5.35 -10.81 -1.73
N ARG A 90 4.44 -11.78 -1.86
CA ARG A 90 3.03 -11.54 -2.14
C ARG A 90 2.34 -10.72 -1.06
N PHE A 91 2.84 -10.77 0.17
CA PHE A 91 2.35 -9.92 1.25
C PHE A 91 2.84 -8.47 1.08
N ASN A 92 4.12 -8.27 0.76
CA ASN A 92 4.69 -6.95 0.55
C ASN A 92 4.08 -6.27 -0.70
N GLN A 93 3.94 -7.00 -1.80
CA GLN A 93 3.25 -6.54 -3.02
C GLN A 93 1.79 -6.12 -2.75
N ARG A 94 1.13 -6.72 -1.76
CA ARG A 94 -0.24 -6.31 -1.34
C ARG A 94 -0.25 -5.08 -0.43
N ILE A 95 0.85 -4.80 0.26
CA ILE A 95 0.98 -3.65 1.16
C ILE A 95 1.44 -2.40 0.41
N GLU A 96 2.25 -2.60 -0.62
CA GLU A 96 2.79 -1.50 -1.42
C GLU A 96 1.65 -0.64 -1.98
N SER A 97 1.72 0.65 -1.69
CA SER A 97 0.81 1.63 -2.25
C SER A 97 1.23 1.92 -3.67
N LEU A 98 0.34 1.64 -4.62
CA LEU A 98 0.48 2.04 -6.01
C LEU A 98 0.35 3.56 -6.14
N TRP A 99 -0.50 4.15 -5.30
CA TRP A 99 -0.73 5.58 -5.28
C TRP A 99 -1.17 6.05 -3.90
N GLU A 100 -0.71 7.22 -3.51
CA GLU A 100 -1.13 7.94 -2.31
C GLU A 100 -1.53 9.36 -2.71
N GLY A 101 -2.61 9.87 -2.12
CA GLY A 101 -3.09 11.21 -2.38
C GLY A 101 -3.80 11.81 -1.17
N GLU A 102 -3.92 13.14 -1.20
CA GLU A 102 -4.58 13.91 -0.15
C GLU A 102 -5.76 14.71 -0.72
N GLU A 103 -6.75 14.97 0.13
CA GLU A 103 -7.92 15.72 -0.24
C GLU A 103 -7.61 17.19 -0.49
N ARG A 104 -8.07 17.69 -1.64
CA ARG A 104 -8.01 19.13 -1.92
C ARG A 104 -9.14 19.88 -1.19
N ILE A 105 -8.84 20.34 0.03
CA ILE A 105 -9.80 21.09 0.85
C ILE A 105 -10.07 22.49 0.28
N PHE A 106 -9.03 23.22 -0.12
CA PHE A 106 -9.12 24.63 -0.54
C PHE A 106 -8.85 24.78 -2.05
N PHE A 107 -9.41 25.84 -2.66
CA PHE A 107 -9.08 26.17 -4.04
C PHE A 107 -7.74 26.91 -4.15
N SER A 108 -7.36 27.67 -3.12
CA SER A 108 -6.17 28.53 -3.12
C SER A 108 -5.52 28.66 -1.74
N ASP A 109 -4.28 29.15 -1.71
CA ASP A 109 -3.59 29.45 -0.46
C ASP A 109 -4.19 30.65 0.28
N CYS A 110 -4.81 31.60 -0.44
CA CYS A 110 -5.55 32.71 0.17
C CYS A 110 -6.79 32.18 0.91
N ASP A 111 -7.53 31.27 0.30
CA ASP A 111 -8.69 30.59 0.89
C ASP A 111 -8.25 29.79 2.13
N LYS A 112 -7.16 29.00 2.00
CA LYS A 112 -6.55 28.30 3.13
C LYS A 112 -6.17 29.25 4.26
N SER A 113 -5.51 30.37 3.96
CA SER A 113 -5.06 31.33 4.98
C SER A 113 -6.24 32.00 5.69
N PHE A 114 -7.31 32.31 4.96
CA PHE A 114 -8.52 32.90 5.52
C PHE A 114 -9.22 31.94 6.48
N TRP A 115 -9.41 30.68 6.07
CA TRP A 115 -10.12 29.68 6.88
C TRP A 115 -9.31 29.13 8.05
N THR A 116 -7.98 29.10 7.94
CA THR A 116 -7.09 28.62 9.01
C THR A 116 -6.60 29.75 9.91
N LEU A 117 -7.04 31.00 9.69
CA LEU A 117 -6.56 32.20 10.39
C LEU A 117 -5.02 32.31 10.36
N GLY A 118 -4.45 32.22 9.16
CA GLY A 118 -3.00 32.23 8.94
C GLY A 118 -2.29 30.97 9.43
N GLY A 119 -2.99 29.84 9.49
CA GLY A 119 -2.45 28.56 9.97
C GLY A 119 -2.55 28.33 11.48
N PHE A 120 -3.26 29.20 12.22
CA PHE A 120 -3.48 29.01 13.67
C PHE A 120 -4.32 27.75 13.97
N PHE A 121 -5.17 27.33 13.03
CA PHE A 121 -5.96 26.10 13.14
C PHE A 121 -5.49 25.08 12.09
N PRO A 122 -4.85 23.96 12.50
CA PRO A 122 -4.48 22.91 11.58
C PRO A 122 -5.73 22.25 11.01
N MET A 123 -5.73 22.02 9.70
CA MET A 123 -6.78 21.29 8.98
C MET A 123 -6.17 20.02 8.42
N ASP A 124 -6.64 18.88 8.89
CA ASP A 124 -6.22 17.58 8.41
C ASP A 124 -7.03 17.21 7.14
N PRO A 125 -6.38 17.03 5.97
CA PRO A 125 -7.07 16.54 4.78
C PRO A 125 -7.43 15.06 4.91
N SER A 126 -8.48 14.63 4.20
CA SER A 126 -8.70 13.20 4.00
C SER A 126 -7.56 12.59 3.18
N THR A 127 -7.14 11.36 3.52
CA THR A 127 -6.04 10.68 2.82
C THR A 127 -6.55 9.47 2.07
N TYR A 128 -6.00 9.25 0.89
CA TYR A 128 -6.34 8.16 -0.01
C TYR A 128 -5.10 7.32 -0.27
N LYS A 129 -5.25 6.00 -0.18
CA LYS A 129 -4.18 5.05 -0.47
C LYS A 129 -4.73 3.90 -1.31
N LEU A 130 -4.25 3.79 -2.53
CA LEU A 130 -4.58 2.71 -3.44
C LEU A 130 -3.49 1.64 -3.33
N THR A 131 -3.89 0.41 -3.01
CA THR A 131 -3.06 -0.79 -3.12
C THR A 131 -3.58 -1.66 -4.26
N THR A 132 -2.88 -2.76 -4.55
CA THR A 132 -3.25 -3.70 -5.61
C THR A 132 -4.66 -4.29 -5.46
N SER A 133 -5.15 -4.44 -4.22
CA SER A 133 -6.46 -5.08 -3.96
C SER A 133 -7.48 -4.16 -3.28
N HIS A 134 -7.03 -3.07 -2.66
CA HIS A 134 -7.91 -2.23 -1.85
C HIS A 134 -7.67 -0.74 -2.08
N LEU A 135 -8.75 0.03 -2.02
CA LEU A 135 -8.69 1.47 -1.88
C LEU A 135 -9.05 1.86 -0.44
N LYS A 136 -8.06 2.37 0.28
CA LYS A 136 -8.23 2.89 1.63
C LYS A 136 -8.51 4.38 1.59
N VAL A 137 -9.67 4.77 2.10
CA VAL A 137 -10.10 6.16 2.20
C VAL A 137 -10.27 6.51 3.67
N LYS A 138 -9.44 7.44 4.17
CA LYS A 138 -9.55 7.97 5.52
C LYS A 138 -10.19 9.35 5.45
N LYS A 139 -11.50 9.42 5.70
CA LYS A 139 -12.27 10.67 5.69
C LYS A 139 -12.14 11.38 7.04
N VAL A 140 -11.85 12.66 6.99
CA VAL A 140 -11.82 13.54 8.16
C VAL A 140 -13.17 14.22 8.28
N LYS A 141 -13.87 14.00 9.39
CA LYS A 141 -15.12 14.70 9.74
C LYS A 141 -14.83 15.70 10.85
N PRO A 142 -15.00 17.02 10.64
CA PRO A 142 -14.82 17.98 11.71
C PRO A 142 -15.85 17.74 12.81
N VAL A 143 -15.42 17.73 14.07
CA VAL A 143 -16.32 17.59 15.21
C VAL A 143 -17.16 18.87 15.31
N ARG A 144 -18.48 18.71 15.49
CA ARG A 144 -19.41 19.83 15.69
C ARG A 144 -19.76 19.94 17.17
N CYS A 145 -19.74 21.15 17.71
CA CYS A 145 -20.27 21.44 19.04
C CYS A 145 -21.55 22.26 18.87
N GLY A 146 -22.71 21.60 18.90
CA GLY A 146 -23.99 22.22 18.56
C GLY A 146 -24.06 22.67 17.09
N PRO A 147 -24.68 23.83 16.78
CA PRO A 147 -24.78 24.33 15.40
C PRO A 147 -23.46 24.91 14.87
N VAL A 148 -22.45 25.11 15.72
CA VAL A 148 -21.18 25.75 15.35
C VAL A 148 -20.13 24.70 15.01
N ARG A 149 -19.50 24.82 13.84
CA ARG A 149 -18.26 24.09 13.52
C ARG A 149 -17.11 24.78 14.25
N LEU A 150 -16.72 24.26 15.39
CA LEU A 150 -15.57 24.79 16.12
C LEU A 150 -14.30 24.14 15.56
N CYS A 151 -13.44 24.94 14.93
CA CYS A 151 -12.20 24.50 14.30
C CYS A 151 -11.16 23.94 15.30
N CYS A 152 -11.39 24.08 16.61
CA CYS A 152 -10.46 23.72 17.68
C CYS A 152 -10.78 22.40 18.42
N PHE A 153 -11.92 21.74 18.17
CA PHE A 153 -12.36 20.58 18.98
C PHE A 153 -12.12 19.23 18.32
N GLY A 154 -10.94 19.07 17.70
CA GLY A 154 -10.50 17.80 17.12
C GLY A 154 -11.28 17.36 15.88
N ALA A 155 -10.89 16.21 15.33
CA ALA A 155 -11.51 15.61 14.16
C ALA A 155 -11.89 14.16 14.44
N SER A 156 -13.02 13.73 13.86
CA SER A 156 -13.41 12.32 13.83
C SER A 156 -12.93 11.72 12.53
N TYR A 157 -12.18 10.62 12.61
CA TYR A 157 -11.68 9.91 11.44
C TYR A 157 -12.56 8.70 11.13
N VAL A 158 -12.96 8.56 9.87
CA VAL A 158 -13.67 7.37 9.37
C VAL A 158 -12.80 6.73 8.31
N SER A 159 -12.38 5.48 8.52
CA SER A 159 -11.59 4.74 7.54
C SER A 159 -12.50 3.73 6.85
N ASN A 160 -12.61 3.86 5.52
CA ASN A 160 -13.25 2.90 4.66
C ASN A 160 -12.17 2.13 3.89
N ASN A 161 -12.33 0.82 3.77
CA ASN A 161 -11.43 -0.04 3.03
C ASN A 161 -12.24 -0.74 1.93
N VAL A 162 -12.21 -0.16 0.73
CA VAL A 162 -12.99 -0.61 -0.41
C VAL A 162 -12.24 -1.73 -1.11
N ASP A 163 -12.96 -2.81 -1.38
CA ASP A 163 -12.45 -3.95 -2.14
C ASP A 163 -12.57 -3.69 -3.64
N LEU A 164 -11.47 -3.73 -4.38
CA LEU A 164 -11.46 -3.36 -5.80
C LEU A 164 -12.26 -4.34 -6.66
N SER A 165 -12.36 -5.62 -6.29
CA SER A 165 -13.21 -6.57 -7.02
C SER A 165 -14.71 -6.27 -6.92
N LYS A 166 -15.11 -5.38 -5.99
CA LYS A 166 -16.49 -4.98 -5.74
C LYS A 166 -16.82 -3.59 -6.28
N VAL A 167 -15.87 -2.91 -6.90
CA VAL A 167 -16.09 -1.63 -7.58
C VAL A 167 -16.78 -1.92 -8.92
N ASP A 168 -17.87 -1.20 -9.19
CA ASP A 168 -18.65 -1.35 -10.42
C ASP A 168 -18.31 -0.25 -11.44
N ASP A 169 -18.21 0.99 -10.95
CA ASP A 169 -18.00 2.16 -11.78
C ASP A 169 -17.14 3.21 -11.07
N VAL A 170 -16.45 4.03 -11.87
CA VAL A 170 -15.59 5.13 -11.41
C VAL A 170 -15.84 6.34 -12.32
N ASP A 171 -16.56 7.33 -11.79
CA ASP A 171 -16.87 8.58 -12.49
C ASP A 171 -15.93 9.72 -12.05
N VAL A 172 -15.67 10.65 -12.95
CA VAL A 172 -14.91 11.87 -12.66
C VAL A 172 -15.74 13.10 -13.01
N PHE A 173 -15.90 14.00 -12.04
CA PHE A 173 -16.56 15.28 -12.22
C PHE A 173 -15.57 16.43 -12.02
N HIS A 174 -15.50 17.34 -12.99
CA HIS A 174 -14.66 18.52 -12.89
C HIS A 174 -15.45 19.70 -12.33
N THR A 175 -14.95 20.27 -11.24
CA THR A 175 -15.51 21.49 -10.63
C THR A 175 -14.52 22.63 -10.80
N PRO A 176 -14.73 23.58 -11.72
CA PRO A 176 -13.81 24.69 -11.91
C PRO A 176 -13.78 25.58 -10.66
N ALA A 177 -12.64 26.25 -10.41
CA ALA A 177 -12.55 27.23 -9.35
C ALA A 177 -13.54 28.40 -9.61
N PRO A 178 -14.15 28.97 -8.56
CA PRO A 178 -14.99 30.17 -8.70
C PRO A 178 -14.24 31.30 -9.42
N CYS A 179 -14.95 32.07 -10.26
CA CYS A 179 -14.37 33.10 -11.13
C CYS A 179 -13.38 34.02 -10.41
N VAL A 180 -13.75 34.56 -9.24
CA VAL A 180 -12.90 35.45 -8.45
C VAL A 180 -11.59 34.78 -8.02
N HIS A 181 -11.63 33.50 -7.62
CA HIS A 181 -10.43 32.75 -7.22
C HIS A 181 -9.55 32.44 -8.43
N ARG A 182 -10.17 32.10 -9.57
CA ARG A 182 -9.45 31.83 -10.82
C ARG A 182 -8.74 33.06 -11.35
N THR A 183 -9.41 34.22 -11.33
CA THR A 183 -8.87 35.48 -11.86
C THR A 183 -7.92 36.18 -10.90
N CYS A 184 -8.24 36.26 -9.60
CA CYS A 184 -7.43 37.01 -8.65
C CYS A 184 -6.30 36.18 -8.01
N CYS A 185 -6.45 34.85 -7.95
CA CYS A 185 -5.54 33.97 -7.21
C CYS A 185 -5.02 32.79 -8.03
N CYS A 186 -5.14 32.83 -9.38
CA CYS A 186 -4.72 31.76 -10.29
C CYS A 186 -5.13 30.35 -9.84
N SER A 187 -6.29 30.24 -9.18
CA SER A 187 -6.69 29.02 -8.50
C SER A 187 -7.18 27.99 -9.50
N LYS A 188 -6.68 26.76 -9.38
CA LYS A 188 -7.17 25.60 -10.11
C LYS A 188 -8.45 25.05 -9.46
N GLY A 189 -9.31 24.42 -10.26
CA GLY A 189 -10.51 23.71 -9.82
C GLY A 189 -10.23 22.44 -9.04
N LYS A 190 -11.23 21.59 -8.89
CA LYS A 190 -11.13 20.30 -8.19
C LYS A 190 -11.74 19.21 -9.06
N ASP A 191 -11.15 18.05 -8.99
CA ASP A 191 -11.72 16.85 -9.58
C ASP A 191 -12.38 16.03 -8.48
N LEU A 192 -13.62 15.63 -8.68
CA LEU A 192 -14.36 14.75 -7.78
C LEU A 192 -14.41 13.37 -8.45
N VAL A 193 -13.70 12.41 -7.87
CA VAL A 193 -13.77 11.01 -8.29
C VAL A 193 -14.81 10.30 -7.44
N GLU A 194 -15.85 9.79 -8.08
CA GLU A 194 -16.93 9.04 -7.47
C GLU A 194 -16.76 7.56 -7.76
N ILE A 195 -16.76 6.74 -6.71
CA ILE A 195 -16.56 5.29 -6.81
C ILE A 195 -17.81 4.61 -6.31
N GLU A 196 -18.43 3.82 -7.20
CA GLU A 196 -19.63 3.06 -6.91
C GLU A 196 -19.29 1.59 -6.62
N SER A 197 -19.76 1.07 -5.48
CA SER A 197 -19.54 -0.33 -5.08
C SER A 197 -20.86 -1.06 -4.88
N ARG A 198 -20.95 -2.29 -5.40
CA ARG A 198 -22.19 -3.09 -5.44
C ARG A 198 -22.76 -3.49 -4.06
N PHE A 199 -21.92 -3.56 -3.02
CA PHE A 199 -22.29 -4.21 -1.76
C PHE A 199 -22.52 -3.24 -0.60
N GLU A 200 -22.12 -1.98 -0.72
CA GLU A 200 -22.36 -0.99 0.31
C GLU A 200 -23.74 -0.34 0.08
N LYS A 201 -24.71 -0.61 0.96
CA LYS A 201 -26.04 0.04 0.91
C LYS A 201 -25.88 1.56 1.00
N GLY A 202 -25.92 2.24 -0.15
CA GLY A 202 -25.74 3.69 -0.28
C GLY A 202 -24.28 4.18 -0.36
N GLY A 203 -23.31 3.28 -0.53
CA GLY A 203 -21.87 3.58 -0.40
C GLY A 203 -21.21 4.13 -1.66
N LYS A 204 -21.64 5.30 -2.12
CA LYS A 204 -20.83 6.10 -3.06
C LYS A 204 -19.66 6.73 -2.30
N ILE A 205 -18.44 6.50 -2.77
CA ILE A 205 -17.24 7.03 -2.13
C ILE A 205 -16.67 8.12 -3.01
N PHE A 206 -16.71 9.34 -2.48
CA PHE A 206 -16.14 10.50 -3.11
C PHE A 206 -14.70 10.74 -2.66
N MET A 207 -13.84 11.06 -3.62
CA MET A 207 -12.48 11.58 -3.45
C MET A 207 -12.38 12.95 -4.13
N THR A 208 -11.87 13.94 -3.42
CA THR A 208 -11.66 15.29 -3.97
C THR A 208 -10.18 15.52 -4.22
N LEU A 209 -9.78 15.70 -5.47
CA LEU A 209 -8.40 15.84 -5.94
C LEU A 209 -8.15 17.20 -6.59
N GLU A 210 -6.88 17.49 -6.89
CA GLU A 210 -6.49 18.65 -7.70
C GLU A 210 -6.98 18.49 -9.15
N GLU A 211 -7.41 19.59 -9.78
CA GLU A 211 -7.80 19.61 -11.20
C GLU A 211 -6.69 19.03 -12.09
N GLY A 212 -7.07 18.09 -12.96
CA GLY A 212 -6.19 17.39 -13.89
C GLY A 212 -5.64 16.07 -13.36
N HIS A 213 -5.84 15.75 -12.07
CA HIS A 213 -5.41 14.47 -11.49
C HIS A 213 -6.54 13.43 -11.46
N GLY A 214 -7.81 13.84 -11.58
CA GLY A 214 -8.97 12.96 -11.45
C GLY A 214 -8.97 11.81 -12.45
N GLU A 215 -8.81 12.11 -13.74
CA GLU A 215 -8.81 11.10 -14.81
C GLU A 215 -7.66 10.10 -14.67
N ALA A 216 -6.45 10.58 -14.34
CA ALA A 216 -5.29 9.72 -14.16
C ALA A 216 -5.50 8.73 -13.00
N VAL A 217 -6.06 9.20 -11.88
CA VAL A 217 -6.36 8.34 -10.73
C VAL A 217 -7.52 7.40 -11.01
N ALA A 218 -8.57 7.84 -11.72
CA ALA A 218 -9.67 6.99 -12.13
C ALA A 218 -9.20 5.83 -13.03
N ASN A 219 -8.36 6.13 -14.03
CA ASN A 219 -7.76 5.11 -14.89
C ASN A 219 -6.88 4.13 -14.09
N LEU A 220 -6.09 4.62 -13.13
CA LEU A 220 -5.31 3.75 -12.23
C LEU A 220 -6.21 2.80 -11.43
N ILE A 221 -7.33 3.30 -10.89
CA ILE A 221 -8.29 2.47 -10.15
C ILE A 221 -8.92 1.43 -11.08
N LEU A 222 -9.43 1.83 -12.25
CA LEU A 222 -10.04 0.91 -13.22
C LEU A 222 -9.08 -0.19 -13.66
N ASN A 223 -7.82 0.14 -13.96
CA ASN A 223 -6.81 -0.86 -14.30
C ASN A 223 -6.62 -1.89 -13.16
N GLN A 224 -6.59 -1.45 -11.91
CA GLN A 224 -6.46 -2.35 -10.75
C GLN A 224 -7.73 -3.17 -10.48
N VAL A 225 -8.90 -2.62 -10.76
CA VAL A 225 -10.18 -3.35 -10.72
C VAL A 225 -10.17 -4.48 -11.74
N GLU A 226 -9.75 -4.21 -12.98
CA GLU A 226 -9.64 -5.24 -14.03
C GLU A 226 -8.64 -6.34 -13.66
N GLU A 227 -7.45 -5.97 -13.15
CA GLU A 227 -6.45 -6.93 -12.70
C GLU A 227 -6.96 -7.79 -11.55
N SER A 228 -7.63 -7.19 -10.56
CA SER A 228 -8.23 -7.89 -9.43
C SER A 228 -9.29 -8.91 -9.88
N GLN A 229 -10.16 -8.51 -10.81
CA GLN A 229 -11.20 -9.40 -11.34
C GLN A 229 -10.62 -10.53 -12.20
N LYS A 230 -9.52 -10.31 -12.93
CA LYS A 230 -8.82 -11.38 -13.68
C LYS A 230 -8.26 -12.45 -12.73
N MET A 231 -7.66 -12.03 -11.61
CA MET A 231 -7.10 -12.95 -10.61
C MET A 231 -8.17 -13.82 -9.92
N GLU A 232 -9.39 -13.32 -9.73
CA GLU A 232 -10.48 -14.12 -9.13
C GLU A 232 -11.03 -15.21 -10.06
N ARG A 233 -10.82 -15.09 -11.38
CA ARG A 233 -11.35 -16.03 -12.39
C ARG A 233 -10.40 -17.19 -12.70
N THR A 234 -9.11 -17.05 -12.39
CA THR A 234 -8.06 -18.07 -12.55
C THR A 234 -7.93 -18.95 -11.31
#